data_AF-J5KAI5-F1
#
_entry.id   AF-J5KAI5-F1
#
_cell.length_a   1.000
_cell.length_b   1.000
_cell.length_c   1.000
_cell.angle_alpha   90.00
_cell.angle_beta   90.00
_cell.angle_gamma   90.00
#
_symmetry.space_group_name_H-M   'P 1'
#
loop_
_entity.id
_entity.type
_entity.pdbx_description
1 polymer ?
#
loop_
_entity_poly.entity_id
_entity_poly.type
_entity_poly.pdbx_seq_one_letter_code
_entity_poly.pdbx_strand_id
1 'polypeptide(L)'
;MKNYLKYDDVKVFKYDNLVLAVIYTIGHILIAMTCNRIITGATLDMAAADAFIEPIINGFWFYFLLVVLKNLITKRLDNMPTKIFSSHNVGIYLAVIYTIGHILIAMTCNRLLTGAPLNLAAIDAIVEPVVNGFWFYLLFEVFNIYKENVVASAQAEAVKIQILSN
;
A
#
# COMPACT_ATOMS: atom_id res chain seq x y z
N MET A 1 25.67 -7.00 -15.06
CA MET A 1 24.43 -6.33 -14.59
C MET A 1 23.54 -6.16 -15.80
N LYS A 2 22.33 -6.72 -15.79
CA LYS A 2 21.41 -6.69 -16.94
C LYS A 2 20.84 -5.27 -17.13
N ASN A 3 20.74 -4.80 -18.37
CA ASN A 3 20.35 -3.44 -18.77
C ASN A 3 18.85 -3.10 -18.61
N TYR A 4 18.09 -3.84 -17.78
CA TYR A 4 16.64 -3.66 -17.63
C TYR A 4 16.23 -2.55 -16.64
N LEU A 5 17.19 -1.78 -16.12
CA LEU A 5 16.93 -0.70 -15.16
C LEU A 5 16.97 0.70 -15.79
N LYS A 6 16.98 0.80 -17.12
CA LYS A 6 16.79 2.07 -17.82
C LYS A 6 15.31 2.22 -18.18
N TYR A 7 14.51 2.49 -17.15
CA TYR A 7 13.11 2.85 -17.31
C TYR A 7 13.03 4.37 -17.44
N ASP A 8 12.32 4.90 -18.44
CA ASP A 8 12.10 6.36 -18.58
C ASP A 8 10.90 6.77 -17.70
N ASP A 9 11.23 7.33 -16.54
CA ASP A 9 10.45 7.22 -15.30
C ASP A 9 9.22 8.15 -15.10
N VAL A 10 8.81 8.99 -16.07
CA VAL A 10 7.90 10.11 -15.71
C VAL A 10 6.56 10.20 -16.43
N LYS A 11 6.39 9.61 -17.62
CA LYS A 11 5.15 9.82 -18.41
C LYS A 11 4.30 8.57 -18.64
N VAL A 12 4.93 7.40 -18.77
CA VAL A 12 4.21 6.11 -18.94
C VAL A 12 3.72 5.56 -17.60
N PHE A 13 4.33 5.97 -16.48
CA PHE A 13 3.96 5.53 -15.13
C PHE A 13 2.60 6.06 -14.61
N LYS A 14 2.02 7.09 -15.22
CA LYS A 14 0.91 7.82 -14.58
C LYS A 14 -0.48 7.22 -14.83
N TYR A 15 -0.71 6.62 -16.00
CA TYR A 15 -2.02 6.04 -16.37
C TYR A 15 -2.12 4.54 -16.08
N ASP A 16 -1.05 3.78 -16.30
CA ASP A 16 -0.95 2.34 -15.94
C ASP A 16 -1.22 2.11 -14.44
N ASN A 17 -0.82 3.08 -13.60
CA ASN A 17 -1.01 3.00 -12.15
C ASN A 17 -2.44 3.27 -11.69
N LEU A 18 -3.30 3.94 -12.47
CA LEU A 18 -4.68 4.19 -12.05
C LEU A 18 -5.52 2.91 -12.13
N VAL A 19 -5.39 2.16 -13.23
CA VAL A 19 -6.07 0.86 -13.40
C VAL A 19 -5.58 -0.12 -12.34
N LEU A 20 -4.26 -0.20 -12.14
CA LEU A 20 -3.66 -1.02 -11.10
C LEU A 20 -4.16 -0.62 -9.70
N ALA A 21 -4.23 0.68 -9.40
CA ALA A 21 -4.73 1.19 -8.12
C ALA A 21 -6.20 0.87 -7.90
N VAL A 22 -7.05 1.00 -8.91
CA VAL A 22 -8.48 0.65 -8.81
C VAL A 22 -8.66 -0.84 -8.55
N ILE A 23 -8.00 -1.70 -9.33
CA ILE A 23 -8.07 -3.16 -9.15
C ILE A 23 -7.55 -3.55 -7.76
N TYR A 24 -6.43 -2.97 -7.34
CA TYR A 24 -5.88 -3.21 -6.02
C TYR A 24 -6.82 -2.74 -4.91
N THR A 25 -7.45 -1.57 -5.04
CA THR A 25 -8.37 -1.02 -4.03
C THR A 25 -9.61 -1.90 -3.88
N ILE A 26 -10.20 -2.35 -4.99
CA ILE A 26 -11.34 -3.28 -4.94
C ILE A 26 -10.91 -4.60 -4.31
N GLY A 27 -9.76 -5.15 -4.71
CA GLY A 27 -9.22 -6.38 -4.14
C GLY A 27 -8.94 -6.28 -2.64
N HIS A 28 -8.35 -5.17 -2.19
CA HIS A 28 -8.13 -4.88 -0.78
C HIS A 28 -9.43 -4.93 0.01
N ILE A 29 -10.47 -4.24 -0.44
CA ILE A 29 -11.76 -4.19 0.25
C ILE A 29 -12.36 -5.61 0.34
N LEU A 30 -12.32 -6.39 -0.75
CA LEU A 30 -12.81 -7.76 -0.77
C LEU A 30 -12.02 -8.68 0.19
N ILE A 31 -10.70 -8.52 0.23
CA ILE A 31 -9.81 -9.29 1.13
C ILE A 31 -10.11 -8.93 2.58
N ALA A 32 -10.14 -7.64 2.93
CA ALA A 32 -10.46 -7.17 4.28
C ALA A 32 -11.81 -7.69 4.77
N MET A 33 -12.87 -7.56 3.96
CA MET A 33 -14.19 -8.11 4.29
C MET A 33 -14.16 -9.63 4.51
N THR A 34 -13.37 -10.35 3.71
CA THR A 34 -13.26 -11.82 3.78
C THR A 34 -12.47 -12.24 5.02
N CYS A 35 -11.33 -11.60 5.29
CA CYS A 35 -10.50 -11.81 6.47
C CYS A 35 -11.30 -11.58 7.74
N ASN A 36 -11.92 -10.40 7.86
CA ASN A 36 -12.70 -10.06 9.04
C ASN A 36 -13.85 -11.07 9.22
N ARG A 37 -14.64 -11.36 8.18
CA ARG A 37 -15.73 -12.35 8.28
C ARG A 37 -15.26 -13.74 8.70
N ILE A 38 -14.14 -14.22 8.16
CA ILE A 38 -13.62 -15.58 8.47
C ILE A 38 -13.03 -15.62 9.87
N ILE A 39 -12.30 -14.59 10.28
CA ILE A 39 -11.56 -14.55 11.55
C ILE A 39 -12.49 -14.23 12.72
N THR A 40 -13.36 -13.24 12.57
CA THR A 40 -14.21 -12.74 13.66
C THR A 40 -15.62 -13.31 13.66
N GLY A 41 -16.09 -13.84 12.52
CA GLY A 41 -17.47 -14.27 12.35
C GLY A 41 -18.46 -13.12 12.18
N ALA A 42 -17.99 -11.89 11.92
CA ALA A 42 -18.84 -10.72 11.70
C ALA A 42 -19.80 -10.90 10.51
N THR A 43 -20.93 -10.20 10.57
CA THR A 43 -21.84 -10.11 9.42
C THR A 43 -21.19 -9.30 8.29
N LEU A 44 -21.66 -9.50 7.05
CA LEU A 44 -21.11 -8.78 5.89
C LEU A 44 -21.19 -7.26 6.05
N ASP A 45 -22.28 -6.74 6.62
CA ASP A 45 -22.46 -5.29 6.77
C ASP A 45 -21.42 -4.71 7.74
N MET A 46 -21.11 -5.42 8.83
CA MET A 46 -20.09 -4.99 9.80
C MET A 46 -18.67 -5.15 9.25
N ALA A 47 -18.39 -6.26 8.56
CA ALA A 47 -17.10 -6.46 7.91
C ALA A 47 -16.85 -5.45 6.77
N ALA A 48 -17.90 -5.07 6.04
CA ALA A 48 -17.83 -4.01 5.04
C ALA A 48 -17.55 -2.66 5.69
N ALA A 49 -18.26 -2.32 6.77
CA ALA A 49 -18.02 -1.07 7.50
C ALA A 49 -16.56 -0.96 7.97
N ASP A 50 -16.01 -2.04 8.51
CA ASP A 50 -14.62 -2.12 8.94
C ASP A 50 -13.63 -1.95 7.78
N ALA A 51 -13.83 -2.67 6.67
CA ALA A 51 -13.02 -2.60 5.46
C ALA A 51 -12.96 -1.19 4.80
N PHE A 52 -13.92 -0.31 5.10
CA PHE A 52 -13.88 1.09 4.69
C PHE A 52 -13.33 2.03 5.77
N ILE A 53 -13.79 1.88 7.02
CA ILE A 53 -13.48 2.81 8.11
C ILE A 53 -12.01 2.67 8.54
N GLU A 54 -11.50 1.44 8.65
CA GLU A 54 -10.11 1.20 9.10
C GLU A 54 -9.09 1.89 8.18
N PRO A 55 -9.10 1.70 6.84
CA PRO A 55 -8.15 2.36 5.96
C PRO A 55 -8.24 3.89 5.99
N ILE A 56 -9.44 4.44 6.20
CA ILE A 56 -9.64 5.89 6.27
C ILE A 56 -8.96 6.46 7.53
N ILE A 57 -9.26 5.89 8.71
CA ILE A 57 -8.68 6.35 9.98
C ILE A 57 -7.17 6.17 9.97
N ASN A 58 -6.69 5.02 9.49
CA ASN A 58 -5.27 4.75 9.39
C ASN A 58 -4.57 5.69 8.38
N GLY A 59 -5.25 6.07 7.29
CA GLY A 59 -4.79 7.11 6.36
C GLY A 59 -4.62 8.49 7.01
N PHE A 60 -5.55 8.89 7.89
CA PHE A 60 -5.39 10.12 8.68
C PHE A 60 -4.21 10.04 9.66
N TRP A 61 -4.03 8.90 10.31
CA TRP A 61 -2.89 8.66 11.20
C TRP A 61 -1.55 8.75 10.44
N PHE A 62 -1.47 8.13 9.27
CA PHE A 62 -0.31 8.21 8.38
C PHE A 62 0.00 9.67 8.00
N TYR A 63 -1.01 10.43 7.56
CA TYR A 63 -0.86 11.83 7.18
C TYR A 63 -0.35 12.67 8.36
N PHE A 64 -0.95 12.50 9.54
CA PHE A 64 -0.53 13.22 10.74
C PHE A 64 0.95 12.94 11.08
N LEU A 65 1.37 11.68 11.10
CA LEU A 65 2.77 11.32 11.40
C LEU A 65 3.73 11.83 10.32
N LEU A 66 3.44 11.58 9.05
CA LEU A 66 4.38 11.86 7.98
C LEU A 66 4.45 13.34 7.63
N VAL A 67 3.32 14.06 7.65
CA VAL A 67 3.27 15.46 7.22
C VAL A 67 3.43 16.40 8.40
N VAL A 68 2.72 16.17 9.50
CA VAL A 68 2.79 17.10 10.64
C VAL A 68 4.00 16.79 11.49
N LEU A 69 4.08 15.57 12.04
CA LEU A 69 5.11 15.23 13.01
C LEU A 69 6.52 15.25 12.41
N LYS A 70 6.71 14.68 11.20
CA LYS A 70 8.01 14.75 10.50
C LYS A 70 8.49 16.18 10.30
N ASN A 71 7.60 17.08 9.87
CA ASN A 71 7.95 18.48 9.63
C ASN A 71 8.31 19.20 10.94
N LEU A 72 7.58 18.92 12.02
CA LEU A 72 7.90 19.48 13.34
C LEU A 72 9.26 18.98 13.85
N ILE A 73 9.53 17.68 13.76
CA ILE A 73 10.79 17.08 14.20
C ILE A 73 11.96 17.61 13.38
N THR A 74 11.83 17.64 12.05
CA THR A 74 12.91 18.10 11.15
C THR A 74 13.24 19.57 11.42
N LYS A 75 12.23 20.44 11.51
CA LYS A 75 12.42 21.85 11.86
C LYS A 75 13.08 22.03 13.23
N ARG A 76 12.67 21.24 14.23
CA ARG A 76 13.26 21.29 15.57
C ARG A 76 14.72 20.84 15.56
N LEU A 77 15.05 19.86 14.74
CA LEU A 77 16.39 19.31 14.61
C LEU A 77 17.34 20.26 13.87
N ASP A 78 16.87 20.93 12.82
CA ASP A 78 17.66 21.92 12.06
C ASP A 78 18.01 23.17 12.87
N ASN A 79 17.18 23.51 13.87
CA ASN A 79 17.42 24.64 14.78
C ASN A 79 18.30 24.29 15.99
N MET A 80 18.74 23.03 16.15
CA MET A 80 19.58 22.60 17.26
C MET A 80 21.07 22.79 16.91
N PRO A 81 21.87 23.46 17.77
CA PRO A 81 23.29 23.71 17.49
C PRO A 81 24.15 22.44 17.52
N THR A 82 23.66 21.35 18.13
CA THR A 82 24.33 20.06 18.22
C THR A 82 23.61 19.02 17.38
N LYS A 83 24.34 18.35 16.47
CA LYS A 83 23.81 17.36 15.53
C LYS A 83 23.65 15.97 16.19
N ILE A 84 22.94 15.91 17.33
CA ILE A 84 22.82 14.69 18.16
C ILE A 84 21.89 13.66 17.51
N PHE A 85 20.82 14.09 16.83
CA PHE A 85 19.97 13.20 16.05
C PHE A 85 20.27 13.39 14.56
N SER A 86 20.48 12.29 13.86
CA SER A 86 20.64 12.32 12.41
C SER A 86 19.26 12.35 11.75
N SER A 87 18.98 13.39 10.97
CA SER A 87 17.72 13.55 10.21
C SER A 87 17.42 12.34 9.32
N HIS A 88 18.46 11.60 8.94
CA HIS A 88 18.39 10.38 8.15
C HIS A 88 17.58 9.25 8.83
N ASN A 89 17.56 9.14 10.16
CA ASN A 89 16.90 8.04 10.86
C ASN A 89 15.45 8.36 11.29
N VAL A 90 15.02 9.62 11.16
CA VAL A 90 13.67 10.06 11.54
C VAL A 90 12.59 9.25 10.83
N GLY A 91 12.81 8.91 9.55
CA GLY A 91 11.88 8.07 8.79
C GLY A 91 11.69 6.67 9.38
N ILE A 92 12.75 6.05 9.89
CA ILE A 92 12.68 4.70 10.49
C ILE A 92 11.87 4.74 11.78
N TYR A 93 12.10 5.74 12.64
CA TYR A 93 11.31 5.92 13.86
C TYR A 93 9.83 6.16 13.56
N LEU A 94 9.53 7.00 12.56
CA LEU A 94 8.15 7.24 12.11
C LEU A 94 7.49 5.97 11.57
N ALA A 95 8.24 5.12 10.84
CA ALA A 95 7.72 3.85 10.34
C ALA A 95 7.34 2.91 11.49
N VAL A 96 8.18 2.76 12.51
CA VAL A 96 7.88 1.93 13.69
C VAL A 96 6.65 2.46 14.43
N ILE A 97 6.56 3.76 14.67
CA ILE A 97 5.40 4.39 15.34
C ILE A 97 4.13 4.19 14.50
N TYR A 98 4.23 4.33 13.18
CA TYR A 98 3.12 4.11 12.28
C TYR A 98 2.64 2.67 12.32
N THR A 99 3.53 1.67 12.26
CA THR A 99 3.15 0.25 12.32
C THR A 99 2.45 -0.11 13.62
N ILE A 100 2.95 0.37 14.77
CA ILE A 100 2.28 0.13 16.05
C ILE A 100 0.91 0.80 16.09
N GLY A 101 0.84 2.06 15.65
CA GLY A 101 -0.42 2.80 15.59
C GLY A 101 -1.46 2.17 14.68
N HIS A 102 -1.05 1.69 13.49
CA HIS A 102 -1.89 0.94 12.56
C HIS A 102 -2.54 -0.26 13.25
N ILE A 103 -1.74 -1.12 13.89
CA ILE A 103 -2.23 -2.33 14.55
C ILE A 103 -3.22 -1.97 15.67
N LEU A 104 -2.92 -0.92 16.45
CA LEU A 104 -3.84 -0.45 17.51
C LEU A 104 -5.16 0.10 16.95
N ILE A 105 -5.10 0.86 15.85
CA ILE A 105 -6.28 1.38 15.17
C ILE A 105 -7.13 0.24 14.62
N ALA A 106 -6.53 -0.70 13.90
CA ALA A 106 -7.20 -1.88 13.33
C ALA A 106 -7.90 -2.72 14.42
N MET A 107 -7.17 -3.07 15.49
CA MET A 107 -7.75 -3.80 16.62
C MET A 107 -8.93 -3.05 17.27
N THR A 108 -8.84 -1.72 17.36
CA THR A 108 -9.89 -0.88 17.94
C THR A 108 -11.10 -0.80 17.01
N CYS A 109 -10.90 -0.59 15.71
CA CYS A 109 -11.97 -0.54 14.71
C CYS A 109 -12.73 -1.85 14.68
N ASN A 110 -12.01 -2.97 14.54
CA ASN A 110 -12.62 -4.28 14.50
C ASN A 110 -13.38 -4.58 15.81
N ARG A 111 -12.78 -4.34 16.99
CA ARG A 111 -13.46 -4.53 18.28
C ARG A 111 -14.74 -3.70 18.41
N LEU A 112 -14.73 -2.45 17.97
CA LEU A 112 -15.87 -1.54 18.10
C LEU A 112 -16.97 -1.81 17.08
N LEU A 113 -16.59 -2.19 15.85
CA LEU A 113 -17.53 -2.39 14.75
C LEU A 113 -18.13 -3.80 14.77
N THR A 114 -17.35 -4.83 15.07
CA THR A 114 -17.81 -6.24 15.00
C THR A 114 -18.13 -6.83 16.37
N GLY A 115 -17.63 -6.22 17.45
CA GLY A 115 -17.74 -6.77 18.82
C GLY A 115 -16.80 -7.94 19.10
N ALA A 116 -15.92 -8.30 18.16
CA ALA A 116 -15.01 -9.44 18.28
C ALA A 116 -14.04 -9.30 19.46
N PRO A 117 -13.66 -10.40 20.14
CA PRO A 117 -12.69 -10.33 21.24
C PRO A 117 -11.32 -9.83 20.73
N LEU A 118 -10.58 -9.16 21.61
CA LEU A 118 -9.31 -8.50 21.25
C LEU A 118 -8.27 -9.48 20.64
N ASN A 119 -8.30 -10.75 21.03
CA ASN A 119 -7.42 -11.78 20.45
C ASN A 119 -7.70 -11.98 18.95
N LEU A 120 -8.97 -12.08 18.55
CA LEU A 120 -9.35 -12.26 17.14
C LEU A 120 -9.08 -10.99 16.34
N ALA A 121 -9.38 -9.82 16.92
CA ALA A 121 -9.06 -8.54 16.30
C ALA A 121 -7.55 -8.34 16.09
N ALA A 122 -6.70 -8.84 17.02
CA ALA A 122 -5.25 -8.79 16.87
C ALA A 122 -4.75 -9.72 15.77
N ILE A 123 -5.36 -10.90 15.60
CA ILE A 123 -5.05 -11.81 14.51
C ILE A 123 -5.40 -11.16 13.17
N ASP A 124 -6.59 -10.59 13.07
CA ASP A 124 -7.08 -9.90 11.88
C ASP A 124 -6.17 -8.73 11.49
N ALA A 125 -5.80 -7.87 12.45
CA ALA A 125 -4.89 -6.72 12.27
C ALA A 125 -3.47 -7.09 11.75
N ILE A 126 -3.09 -8.37 11.80
CA ILE A 126 -1.82 -8.87 11.25
C ILE A 126 -2.07 -9.63 9.94
N VAL A 127 -3.08 -10.50 9.91
CA VAL A 127 -3.35 -11.37 8.76
C VAL A 127 -3.85 -10.57 7.57
N GLU A 128 -4.74 -9.59 7.78
CA GLU A 128 -5.28 -8.77 6.69
C GLU A 128 -4.16 -8.06 5.90
N PRO A 129 -3.25 -7.27 6.53
CA PRO A 129 -2.16 -6.60 5.81
C PRO A 129 -1.24 -7.58 5.07
N VAL A 130 -1.01 -8.78 5.62
CA VAL A 130 -0.14 -9.79 5.01
C VAL A 130 -0.79 -10.39 3.76
N VAL A 131 -2.05 -10.79 3.84
CA VAL A 131 -2.79 -11.35 2.70
C VAL A 131 -2.96 -10.30 1.60
N ASN A 132 -3.28 -9.07 1.99
CA ASN A 132 -3.41 -7.97 1.05
C ASN A 132 -2.05 -7.60 0.40
N GLY A 133 -0.94 -7.67 1.15
CA GLY A 133 0.41 -7.54 0.60
C GLY A 133 0.77 -8.62 -0.42
N PHE A 134 0.34 -9.86 -0.18
CA PHE A 134 0.49 -10.95 -1.15
C PHE A 134 -0.34 -10.72 -2.42
N TRP A 135 -1.58 -10.24 -2.27
CA TRP A 135 -2.41 -9.85 -3.41
C TRP A 135 -1.77 -8.75 -4.26
N PHE A 136 -1.24 -7.70 -3.62
CA PHE A 136 -0.50 -6.64 -4.31
C PHE A 136 0.68 -7.19 -5.11
N TYR A 137 1.48 -8.08 -4.50
CA TYR A 137 2.63 -8.69 -5.15
C TYR A 137 2.24 -9.48 -6.42
N LEU A 138 1.21 -10.34 -6.33
CA LEU A 138 0.71 -11.08 -7.48
C LEU A 138 0.21 -10.15 -8.59
N LEU A 139 -0.57 -9.14 -8.23
CA LEU A 139 -1.11 -8.17 -9.17
C LEU A 139 0.02 -7.41 -9.89
N PHE A 140 1.05 -7.00 -9.14
CA PHE A 140 2.22 -6.33 -9.67
C PHE A 140 3.01 -7.21 -10.65
N GLU A 141 3.23 -8.48 -10.31
CA GLU A 141 3.94 -9.44 -11.17
C GLU A 141 3.19 -9.67 -12.50
N VAL A 142 1.88 -9.93 -12.43
CA VAL A 142 1.04 -10.13 -13.63
C VAL A 142 1.03 -8.88 -14.50
N PHE A 143 0.94 -7.70 -13.90
CA PHE A 143 0.95 -6.44 -14.63
C PHE A 143 2.27 -6.19 -15.36
N ASN A 144 3.40 -6.52 -14.72
CA ASN A 144 4.71 -6.42 -15.33
C ASN A 144 4.87 -7.36 -16.53
N ILE A 145 4.45 -8.62 -16.39
CA ILE A 145 4.47 -9.61 -17.50
C ILE A 145 3.61 -9.11 -18.66
N TYR A 146 2.40 -8.61 -18.37
CA TYR A 146 1.53 -8.05 -19.40
C TYR A 146 2.20 -6.88 -20.13
N LYS A 147 2.82 -5.97 -19.39
CA LYS A 147 3.51 -4.81 -19.95
C LYS A 147 4.68 -5.21 -20.85
N GLU A 148 5.51 -6.17 -20.42
CA GLU A 148 6.62 -6.68 -21.22
C GLU A 148 6.12 -7.27 -22.56
N ASN A 149 5.05 -8.06 -22.53
CA ASN A 149 4.46 -8.65 -23.73
C ASN A 149 3.89 -7.60 -24.70
N VAL A 150 3.21 -6.57 -24.17
CA VAL A 150 2.68 -5.47 -24.98
C VAL A 150 3.82 -4.70 -25.65
N VAL A 151 4.88 -4.35 -24.92
CA VAL A 151 6.04 -3.64 -25.48
C VAL A 151 6.74 -4.49 -26.54
N ALA A 152 6.96 -5.79 -26.28
CA ALA A 152 7.56 -6.70 -27.26
C ALA A 152 6.73 -6.81 -28.55
N SER A 153 5.41 -6.91 -28.44
CA SER A 153 4.50 -6.99 -29.60
C SER A 153 4.48 -5.69 -30.42
N ALA A 154 4.53 -4.53 -29.76
CA ALA A 154 4.58 -3.23 -30.43
C ALA A 154 5.89 -3.02 -31.19
N GLN A 155 7.02 -3.45 -30.61
CA GLN A 155 8.32 -3.40 -31.29
C GLN A 155 8.37 -4.34 -32.50
N ALA A 156 7.82 -5.55 -32.39
CA ALA A 156 7.75 -6.50 -33.49
C ALA A 156 6.93 -5.94 -34.68
N GLU A 157 5.78 -5.31 -34.40
CA GLU A 157 4.95 -4.70 -35.43
C GLU A 157 5.63 -3.49 -36.10
N ALA A 158 6.33 -2.65 -35.32
CA ALA A 158 7.08 -1.52 -35.86
C ALA A 158 8.20 -1.96 -36.82
N VAL A 159 8.96 -3.00 -36.47
CA VAL A 159 10.01 -3.57 -37.34
C VAL A 159 9.39 -4.15 -38.61
N LYS A 160 8.26 -4.86 -38.51
CA LYS A 160 7.56 -5.42 -39.67
C LYS A 160 7.10 -4.33 -40.64
N ILE A 161 6.53 -3.23 -40.13
CA ILE A 161 6.11 -2.09 -40.96
C ILE A 161 7.32 -1.47 -41.68
N GLN A 162 8.45 -1.30 -40.99
CA GLN A 162 9.67 -0.73 -41.56
C GLN A 162 10.28 -1.60 -42.67
N ILE A 163 10.20 -2.93 -42.53
CA ILE A 163 10.63 -3.87 -43.58
C ILE A 163 9.71 -3.79 -44.80
N LEU A 164 8.39 -3.70 -44.58
CA LEU A 164 7.41 -3.63 -45.67
C LEU A 164 7.39 -2.28 -46.42
N SER A 165 7.95 -1.24 -45.83
CA SER A 165 8.03 0.12 -46.42
C SER A 165 9.32 0.41 -47.20
N ASN A 166 10.29 -0.52 -47.23
CA ASN A 166 11.55 -0.43 -47.99
C ASN A 166 11.53 -1.39 -49.18
#